data_AF-A0A1L5KYU1-F1
#
_entry.id   AF-A0A1L5KYU1-F1
#
_cell.length_a   1.000
_cell.length_b   1.000
_cell.length_c   1.000
_cell.angle_alpha   90.00
_cell.angle_beta   90.00
_cell.angle_gamma   90.00
#
_symmetry.space_group_name_H-M   'P 1'
#
loop_
_entity.id
_entity.type
_entity.pdbx_description
1 polymer ?
#
loop_
_entity_poly.entity_id
_entity_poly.type
_entity_poly.pdbx_seq_one_letter_code
_entity_poly.pdbx_strand_id
1 'polypeptide(L)' 'MQDMTTRIVPIEPQWFMQKAEVQSRTWRELNQGHIPQDIVDAITPAFALKLTRGHAADPNQVVLIALADDRVVGFI' A
#
# COMPACT_ATOMS: atom_id res chain seq x y z
N MET A 1 -5.14 -23.08 15.55
CA MET A 1 -4.93 -21.88 14.72
C MET A 1 -6.23 -21.11 14.72
N GLN A 2 -6.23 -19.85 15.16
CA GLN A 2 -7.39 -18.99 14.95
C GLN A 2 -7.50 -18.74 13.44
N ASP A 3 -8.72 -18.81 12.91
CA ASP A 3 -8.98 -18.63 11.48
C ASP A 3 -8.80 -17.15 11.15
N MET A 4 -7.75 -16.83 10.39
CA MET A 4 -7.33 -15.46 10.11
C MET A 4 -8.31 -14.86 9.09
N THR A 5 -9.16 -13.94 9.54
CA THR A 5 -10.22 -13.40 8.67
C THR A 5 -9.63 -12.38 7.72
N THR A 6 -9.63 -12.69 6.43
CA THR A 6 -9.21 -11.77 5.37
C THR A 6 -10.42 -11.14 4.69
N ARG A 7 -10.40 -9.82 4.49
CA ARG A 7 -11.45 -9.08 3.77
C ARG A 7 -10.85 -8.09 2.78
N ILE A 8 -11.53 -7.91 1.64
CA ILE A 8 -11.21 -6.88 0.65
C ILE A 8 -12.26 -5.77 0.79
N VAL A 9 -11.82 -4.54 1.03
CA VAL A 9 -12.70 -3.38 1.27
C VAL A 9 -12.21 -2.14 0.54
N PRO A 10 -13.09 -1.19 0.19
CA PRO A 10 -12.66 0.14 -0.25
C PRO A 10 -11.76 0.79 0.80
N ILE A 11 -10.75 1.54 0.34
CA ILE A 11 -9.83 2.22 1.24
C ILE A 11 -10.53 3.37 1.97
N GLU A 12 -10.22 3.50 3.26
CA GLU A 12 -10.64 4.62 4.11
C GLU A 12 -9.41 5.38 4.63
N PRO A 13 -9.53 6.66 5.02
CA PRO A 13 -8.39 7.49 5.44
C PRO A 13 -7.50 6.88 6.53
N GLN A 14 -8.09 6.12 7.46
CA GLN A 14 -7.37 5.44 8.54
C GLN A 14 -6.34 4.41 8.04
N TRP A 15 -6.52 3.88 6.83
CA TRP A 15 -5.66 2.85 6.24
C TRP A 15 -4.57 3.41 5.33
N PHE A 16 -4.59 4.71 5.02
CA PHE A 16 -3.72 5.30 4.01
C PHE A 16 -2.23 5.11 4.31
N MET A 17 -1.83 5.28 5.58
CA MET A 17 -0.44 5.13 5.96
C MET A 17 0.01 3.66 5.87
N GLN A 18 -0.79 2.72 6.37
CA GLN A 18 -0.44 1.29 6.29
C GLN A 18 -0.34 0.81 4.84
N LYS A 19 -1.26 1.23 3.96
CA LYS A 19 -1.19 0.92 2.53
C LYS A 19 0.08 1.52 1.89
N ALA A 20 0.46 2.74 2.26
CA ALA A 20 1.68 3.39 1.77
C ALA A 20 2.95 2.66 2.24
N GLU A 21 2.99 2.19 3.48
CA GLU A 21 4.07 1.36 4.02
C GLU A 21 4.18 0.04 3.26
N VAL A 22 3.06 -0.67 3.06
CA VAL A 22 3.01 -1.89 2.27
C VAL A 22 3.53 -1.64 0.85
N GLN A 23 3.07 -0.60 0.16
CA GLN A 23 3.53 -0.26 -1.19
C GLN A 23 5.04 0.02 -1.24
N SER A 24 5.56 0.87 -0.35
CA SER A 24 6.99 1.22 -0.34
C SER A 24 7.89 0.03 0.00
N ARG A 25 7.46 -0.82 0.94
CA ARG A 25 8.15 -2.05 1.29
C ARG A 25 8.16 -3.03 0.11
N THR A 26 7.00 -3.30 -0.50
CA THR A 26 6.89 -4.20 -1.64
C THR A 26 7.73 -3.71 -2.83
N TRP A 27 7.75 -2.40 -3.09
CA TRP A 27 8.65 -1.83 -4.12
C TRP A 27 10.11 -2.15 -3.83
N ARG A 28 10.57 -1.91 -2.61
CA ARG A 28 11.95 -2.19 -2.21
C ARG A 28 12.28 -3.68 -2.32
N GLU A 29 11.45 -4.54 -1.76
CA GLU A 29 11.66 -6.00 -1.78
C GLU A 29 11.73 -6.58 -3.20
N LEU A 30 10.93 -6.05 -4.14
CA LEU A 30 10.92 -6.53 -5.52
C LEU A 30 12.04 -5.96 -6.39
N ASN A 31 12.58 -4.79 -6.05
CA ASN A 31 13.48 -4.06 -6.95
C ASN A 31 14.90 -3.90 -6.41
N GLN A 32 15.13 -4.07 -5.11
CA GLN A 32 16.46 -3.97 -4.52
C GLN A 32 17.39 -5.03 -5.12
N GLY A 33 18.53 -4.59 -5.64
CA GLY A 33 19.48 -5.46 -6.34
C GLY A 33 19.13 -5.73 -7.81
N HIS A 34 17.98 -5.25 -8.30
CA HIS A 34 17.55 -5.38 -9.70
C HIS A 34 17.62 -4.07 -10.49
N ILE A 35 17.49 -2.93 -9.80
CA ILE A 35 17.57 -1.58 -10.40
C ILE A 35 18.48 -0.67 -9.55
N PRO A 36 18.92 0.49 -10.10
CA PRO A 36 19.68 1.48 -9.33
C PRO A 36 19.03 1.84 -8.00
N GLN A 37 19.85 1.91 -6.95
CA GLN A 37 19.37 2.05 -5.57
C GLN A 37 18.67 3.40 -5.32
N ASP A 38 19.08 4.46 -6.02
CA ASP A 38 18.43 5.77 -6.00
C ASP A 38 16.97 5.70 -6.50
N ILE A 39 16.68 4.84 -7.49
CA ILE A 39 15.32 4.59 -7.97
C ILE A 39 14.53 3.76 -6.94
N VAL A 40 15.16 2.79 -6.29
CA VAL A 40 14.54 2.03 -5.19
C VAL A 40 14.15 2.96 -4.04
N ASP A 41 15.07 3.87 -3.67
CA ASP A 41 14.91 4.78 -2.54
C ASP A 41 13.94 5.95 -2.82
N ALA A 42 13.66 6.24 -4.09
CA ALA A 42 12.68 7.25 -4.47
C ALA A 42 11.25 6.94 -3.97
N ILE A 43 10.90 5.64 -3.84
CA ILE A 43 9.56 5.23 -3.40
C ILE A 43 9.53 5.10 -1.87
N THR A 44 9.48 6.25 -1.21
CA THR A 44 9.34 6.34 0.25
C THR A 44 7.90 6.13 0.72
N PRO A 45 7.65 5.80 2.00
CA PRO A 45 6.30 5.79 2.56
C PRO A 45 5.56 7.13 2.38
N ALA A 46 6.28 8.27 2.51
CA ALA A 46 5.70 9.59 2.31
C ALA A 46 5.26 9.82 0.85
N PHE A 47 6.06 9.37 -0.10
CA PHE A 47 5.71 9.40 -1.52
C PHE A 47 4.48 8.52 -1.82
N ALA A 48 4.48 7.27 -1.32
CA ALA A 48 3.37 6.35 -1.49
C ALA A 48 2.08 6.86 -0.81
N LEU A 49 2.18 7.57 0.31
CA LEU A 49 1.05 8.22 0.98
C LEU A 49 0.45 9.34 0.14
N LYS A 50 1.30 10.16 -0.50
CA LYS A 50 0.84 11.20 -1.43
C LYS A 50 0.05 10.60 -2.59
N LEU A 51 0.55 9.51 -3.19
CA LEU A 51 -0.16 8.79 -4.25
C LEU A 51 -1.49 8.22 -3.77
N THR A 52 -1.49 7.60 -2.59
CA THR A 52 -2.69 7.00 -1.99
C THR A 52 -3.80 8.03 -1.78
N ARG A 53 -3.45 9.21 -1.25
CA ARG A 53 -4.40 10.33 -1.10
C ARG A 53 -4.93 10.82 -2.44
N GLY A 54 -4.07 10.90 -3.45
CA GLY A 54 -4.47 11.28 -4.81
C GLY A 54 -5.48 10.31 -5.41
N HIS A 55 -5.19 9.02 -5.37
CA HIS A 55 -6.08 7.99 -5.91
C HIS A 55 -7.40 7.91 -5.15
N ALA A 56 -7.38 7.99 -3.81
CA ALA A 56 -8.61 7.96 -3.01
C ALA A 56 -9.50 9.21 -3.17
N ALA A 57 -8.95 10.31 -3.68
CA ALA A 57 -9.70 11.54 -3.96
C ALA A 57 -10.28 11.59 -5.38
N ASP A 58 -9.86 10.70 -6.29
CA ASP A 58 -10.37 10.63 -7.65
C ASP A 58 -11.66 9.80 -7.68
N PRO A 59 -12.83 10.40 -7.99
CA PRO A 59 -14.10 9.68 -8.02
C PRO A 59 -14.18 8.61 -9.12
N ASN A 60 -13.26 8.61 -10.09
CA ASN A 60 -13.18 7.59 -11.14
C ASN A 60 -12.25 6.43 -10.78
N GLN A 61 -11.59 6.47 -9.62
CA GLN A 61 -10.72 5.40 -9.15
C GLN A 61 -11.33 4.70 -7.94
N VAL A 62 -11.29 3.37 -7.96
CA VAL A 62 -11.58 2.55 -6.80
C VAL A 62 -10.26 1.99 -6.30
N VAL A 63 -9.92 2.29 -5.05
CA VAL A 63 -8.75 1.71 -4.38
C VAL A 63 -9.26 0.73 -3.35
N LEU A 64 -8.86 -0.52 -3.49
CA LEU A 64 -9.19 -1.59 -2.56
C LEU A 64 -7.97 -1.94 -1.71
N ILE A 65 -8.22 -2.36 -0.47
CA ILE A 65 -7.21 -2.93 0.43
C ILE A 65 -7.62 -4.32 0.86
N ALA A 66 -6.63 -5.19 1.04
CA ALA A 66 -6.78 -6.46 1.74
C ALA A 66 -6.41 -6.26 3.21
N LEU A 67 -7.34 -6.56 4.11
CA LEU A 67 -7.12 -6.56 5.55
C LEU A 67 -7.03 -8.01 6.05
N ALA A 68 -5.99 -8.32 6.82
CA ALA A 68 -5.91 -9.53 7.63
C ALA A 68 -5.71 -9.09 9.09
N ASP A 69 -6.63 -9.49 9.98
CA ASP A 69 -6.64 -9.08 11.40
C ASP A 69 -6.43 -7.56 11.59
N ASP A 70 -7.20 -6.77 10.83
CA ASP A 70 -7.16 -5.30 10.83
C ASP A 70 -5.79 -4.68 10.50
N ARG A 71 -4.97 -5.41 9.74
CA ARG A 71 -3.74 -4.91 9.12
C ARG A 71 -3.83 -4.94 7.62
N VAL A 72 -3.39 -3.87 6.96
CA VAL A 72 -3.28 -3.85 5.51
C VAL A 72 -2.16 -4.80 5.08
N VAL A 73 -2.49 -5.76 4.24
CA VAL A 73 -1.54 -6.76 3.70
C VAL A 73 -1.40 -6.69 2.18
N GLY A 74 -2.29 -5.96 1.50
CA GLY A 74 -2.25 -5.78 0.05
C GLY A 74 -3.23 -4.69 -0.41
N PHE A 75 -3.15 -4.32 -1.68
CA PHE A 75 -4.01 -3.31 -2.31
C PHE A 75 -4.14 -3.54 -3.82
N ILE A 76 -5.21 -3.03 -4.44
CA ILE A 76 -5.41 -2.96 -5.89
C ILE A 76 -6.15 -1.68 -6.28
#